data_AF-A0A2S5G8S0-F1
#
_entry.id   AF-A0A2S5G8S0-F1
#
_cell.length_a   1.000
_cell.length_b   1.000
_cell.length_c   1.000
_cell.angle_alpha   90.00
_cell.angle_beta   90.00
_cell.angle_gamma   90.00
#
_symmetry.space_group_name_H-M   'P 1'
#
loop_
_entity.id
_entity.type
_entity.pdbx_description
1 polymer ?
#
loop_
_entity_poly.entity_id
_entity_poly.type
_entity_poly.pdbx_seq_one_letter_code
_entity_poly.pdbx_strand_id
1 'polypeptide(L)'
;MKLSWKLVFALGTLALIRPLLNGTGIMGIIGQPLGSLAVTFSITVIWIAAVIWREEARPVLTLTGAGFFYGLLAIVISAFLSPIINGELQGPLTSPFAVSGVFFTNMVWGASAGLVALLLMKWMR
;
A
#
# COMPACT_ATOMS: atom_id res chain seq x y z
N MET A 1 -20.25 -11.60 10.03
CA MET A 1 -19.20 -11.64 8.99
C MET A 1 -17.96 -10.91 9.51
N LYS A 2 -16.79 -11.56 9.52
CA LYS A 2 -15.54 -11.04 10.11
C LYS A 2 -14.63 -10.47 9.02
N LEU A 3 -13.84 -9.45 9.36
CA LEU A 3 -12.80 -8.92 8.47
C LEU A 3 -11.70 -9.97 8.25
N SER A 4 -11.27 -10.17 7.00
CA SER A 4 -10.18 -11.08 6.68
C SER A 4 -8.82 -10.44 7.00
N TRP A 5 -8.40 -10.50 8.28
CA TRP A 5 -7.10 -10.00 8.72
C TRP A 5 -5.92 -10.64 7.97
N LYS A 6 -6.07 -11.91 7.57
CA LYS A 6 -5.07 -12.59 6.73
C LYS A 6 -4.87 -11.87 5.39
N LEU A 7 -5.96 -11.42 4.76
CA LEU A 7 -5.90 -10.71 3.48
C LEU A 7 -5.34 -9.29 3.65
N VAL A 8 -5.72 -8.60 4.73
CA VAL A 8 -5.14 -7.29 5.11
C VAL A 8 -3.62 -7.37 5.19
N PHE A 9 -3.09 -8.34 5.95
CA PHE A 9 -1.65 -8.48 6.14
C PHE A 9 -0.95 -8.87 4.84
N ALA A 10 -1.48 -9.85 4.09
CA ALA A 10 -0.89 -10.28 2.83
C ALA A 10 -0.80 -9.14 1.81
N LEU A 11 -1.89 -8.39 1.62
CA LEU A 11 -1.95 -7.30 0.65
C LEU A 11 -1.12 -6.09 1.09
N GLY A 12 -1.11 -5.75 2.38
CA GLY A 12 -0.28 -4.67 2.90
C GLY A 12 1.22 -4.99 2.81
N THR A 13 1.62 -6.24 3.06
CA THR A 13 3.01 -6.69 2.86
C THR A 13 3.39 -6.69 1.37
N LEU A 14 2.51 -7.11 0.47
CA LEU A 14 2.75 -7.06 -0.98
C LEU A 14 3.12 -5.63 -1.45
N ALA A 15 2.49 -4.60 -0.88
CA ALA A 15 2.75 -3.22 -1.25
C ALA A 15 4.18 -2.75 -0.91
N LEU A 16 4.92 -3.49 -0.06
CA LEU A 16 6.34 -3.22 0.21
C LEU A 16 7.26 -3.41 -1.00
N ILE A 17 6.79 -4.06 -2.06
CA ILE A 17 7.51 -4.11 -3.34
C ILE A 17 7.90 -2.69 -3.78
N ARG A 18 7.00 -1.70 -3.61
CA ARG A 18 7.26 -0.31 -4.02
C ARG A 18 8.44 0.35 -3.29
N PRO A 19 8.48 0.42 -1.94
CA PRO A 19 9.62 1.00 -1.24
C PRO A 19 10.92 0.23 -1.49
N LEU A 20 10.87 -1.09 -1.68
CA LEU A 20 12.06 -1.88 -2.03
C LEU A 20 12.61 -1.52 -3.42
N LEU A 21 11.74 -1.39 -4.43
CA LEU A 21 12.14 -0.98 -5.78
C LEU A 21 12.69 0.46 -5.82
N ASN A 22 12.11 1.37 -5.03
CA ASN A 22 12.62 2.73 -4.90
C ASN A 22 13.97 2.77 -4.17
N GLY A 23 14.10 2.04 -3.05
CA GLY A 23 15.32 2.03 -2.24
C GLY A 23 16.52 1.35 -2.92
N THR A 24 16.29 0.41 -3.84
CA THR A 24 17.33 -0.26 -4.63
C THR A 24 17.72 0.49 -5.91
N GLY A 25 17.06 1.60 -6.24
CA GLY A 25 17.32 2.38 -7.46
C GLY A 25 16.79 1.76 -8.76
N ILE A 26 16.14 0.58 -8.72
CA ILE A 26 15.53 -0.08 -9.90
C ILE A 26 14.55 0.86 -10.62
N MET A 27 13.83 1.66 -9.85
CA MET A 27 12.85 2.59 -10.40
C MET A 27 13.50 3.73 -11.21
N GLY A 28 14.77 4.05 -10.93
CA GLY A 28 15.55 4.98 -11.75
C GLY A 28 15.93 4.38 -13.11
N ILE A 29 16.11 3.07 -13.19
CA ILE A 29 16.42 2.35 -14.43
C ILE A 29 15.19 2.25 -15.34
N ILE A 30 14.00 2.02 -14.76
CA ILE A 30 12.72 1.97 -15.49
C ILE A 30 12.33 3.36 -16.02
N GLY A 31 12.79 4.42 -15.36
CA GLY A 31 12.44 5.80 -15.66
C GLY A 31 11.28 6.31 -14.81
N GLN A 32 11.41 7.56 -14.33
CA GLN A 32 10.42 8.24 -13.51
C GLN A 32 9.73 9.36 -14.31
N PRO A 33 8.43 9.63 -14.08
CA PRO A 33 7.55 9.08 -13.03
C PRO A 33 6.85 7.76 -13.42
N LEU A 34 7.04 7.29 -14.66
CA LEU A 34 6.27 6.19 -15.24
C LEU A 34 6.40 4.89 -14.44
N GLY A 35 7.62 4.54 -14.00
CA GLY A 35 7.85 3.35 -13.17
C GLY A 35 7.07 3.37 -11.86
N SER A 36 7.07 4.51 -11.15
CA SER A 36 6.32 4.67 -9.88
C SER A 36 4.82 4.52 -10.06
N LEU A 37 4.29 5.10 -11.15
CA LEU A 37 2.88 4.96 -11.49
C LEU A 37 2.53 3.53 -11.87
N ALA A 38 3.34 2.87 -12.70
CA ALA A 38 3.13 1.50 -13.13
C ALA A 38 3.08 0.54 -11.94
N VAL A 39 4.08 0.59 -11.04
CA VAL A 39 4.11 -0.28 -9.84
C VAL A 39 2.90 -0.03 -8.93
N THR A 40 2.54 1.24 -8.71
CA THR A 40 1.39 1.59 -7.86
C THR A 40 0.09 1.09 -8.47
N PHE A 41 -0.06 1.25 -9.78
CA PHE A 41 -1.22 0.75 -10.52
C PHE A 41 -1.30 -0.79 -10.45
N SER A 42 -0.19 -1.49 -10.68
CA SER A 42 -0.12 -2.96 -10.57
C SER A 42 -0.51 -3.44 -9.18
N ILE A 43 0.01 -2.83 -8.10
CA ILE A 43 -0.36 -3.18 -6.73
C ILE A 43 -1.87 -2.98 -6.51
N THR A 44 -2.42 -1.85 -6.99
CA THR A 44 -3.84 -1.53 -6.85
C THR A 44 -4.72 -2.54 -7.59
N VAL A 45 -4.35 -2.92 -8.82
CA VAL A 45 -5.02 -3.97 -9.59
C VAL A 45 -4.98 -5.30 -8.86
N ILE A 46 -3.84 -5.71 -8.32
CA ILE A 46 -3.70 -6.96 -7.56
C ILE A 46 -4.59 -6.92 -6.31
N TRP A 47 -4.61 -5.81 -5.57
CA TRP A 47 -5.47 -5.64 -4.40
C TRP A 47 -6.95 -5.82 -4.76
N ILE A 48 -7.42 -5.14 -5.81
CA ILE A 48 -8.80 -5.23 -6.30
C ILE A 48 -9.11 -6.66 -6.77
N ALA A 49 -8.26 -7.26 -7.60
CA ALA A 49 -8.45 -8.61 -8.10
C ALA A 49 -8.51 -9.64 -6.96
N ALA A 50 -7.65 -9.51 -5.95
CA ALA A 50 -7.61 -10.42 -4.81
C ALA A 50 -8.91 -10.37 -3.98
N VAL A 51 -9.44 -9.18 -3.70
CA VAL A 51 -10.71 -9.07 -2.96
C VAL A 51 -11.89 -9.57 -3.78
N ILE A 52 -11.92 -9.29 -5.10
CA ILE A 52 -12.96 -9.79 -6.02
C ILE A 52 -12.95 -11.32 -6.05
N TRP A 53 -11.79 -11.92 -6.30
CA TRP A 53 -11.66 -13.38 -6.39
C TRP A 53 -11.98 -14.08 -5.07
N ARG A 54 -11.67 -13.46 -3.94
CA ARG A 54 -12.02 -14.01 -2.61
C ARG A 54 -13.47 -13.75 -2.20
N GLU A 55 -14.25 -13.07 -3.04
CA GLU A 55 -15.62 -12.62 -2.72
C GLU A 55 -15.68 -11.95 -1.34
N GLU A 56 -14.69 -11.12 -1.04
CA GLU A 56 -14.50 -10.55 0.29
C GLU A 56 -15.76 -9.78 0.71
N ALA A 57 -16.29 -10.08 1.89
CA ALA A 57 -17.55 -9.53 2.35
C ALA A 57 -17.50 -8.02 2.61
N ARG A 58 -16.30 -7.49 2.93
CA ARG A 58 -16.07 -6.08 3.24
C ARG A 58 -14.82 -5.57 2.50
N PRO A 59 -14.89 -5.42 1.16
CA PRO A 59 -13.71 -5.09 0.35
C PRO A 59 -13.14 -3.71 0.70
N VAL A 60 -13.99 -2.72 1.00
CA VAL A 60 -13.57 -1.37 1.40
C VAL A 60 -12.74 -1.41 2.69
N LEU A 61 -13.27 -1.97 3.77
CA LEU A 61 -12.54 -2.05 5.04
C LEU A 61 -11.27 -2.90 4.93
N THR A 62 -11.30 -3.96 4.12
CA THR A 62 -10.13 -4.82 3.89
C THR A 62 -9.00 -4.06 3.20
N LEU A 63 -9.30 -3.33 2.12
CA LEU A 63 -8.27 -2.55 1.42
C LEU A 63 -7.86 -1.30 2.18
N THR A 64 -8.75 -0.64 2.93
CA THR A 64 -8.35 0.41 3.90
C THR A 64 -7.38 -0.14 4.94
N GLY A 65 -7.66 -1.32 5.49
CA GLY A 65 -6.78 -2.00 6.43
C GLY A 65 -5.43 -2.38 5.82
N ALA A 66 -5.42 -2.86 4.57
CA ALA A 66 -4.20 -3.16 3.84
C ALA A 66 -3.35 -1.88 3.62
N GLY A 67 -4.00 -0.77 3.27
CA GLY A 67 -3.37 0.55 3.18
C GLY A 67 -2.77 1.00 4.51
N PHE A 68 -3.53 0.90 5.61
CA PHE A 68 -3.01 1.21 6.94
C PHE A 68 -1.79 0.36 7.31
N PHE A 69 -1.88 -0.96 7.10
CA PHE A 69 -0.80 -1.89 7.43
C PHE A 69 0.45 -1.64 6.57
N TYR A 70 0.28 -1.39 5.27
CA TYR A 70 1.37 -0.94 4.42
C TYR A 70 2.00 0.36 4.93
N GLY A 71 1.20 1.35 5.32
CA GLY A 71 1.69 2.61 5.90
C GLY A 71 2.55 2.37 7.14
N LEU A 72 2.12 1.48 8.05
CA LEU A 72 2.89 1.07 9.21
C LEU A 72 4.23 0.45 8.80
N LEU A 73 4.21 -0.52 7.89
CA LEU A 73 5.43 -1.20 7.44
C LEU A 73 6.38 -0.24 6.72
N ALA A 74 5.87 0.70 5.92
CA ALA A 74 6.67 1.70 5.23
C ALA A 74 7.39 2.64 6.21
N ILE A 75 6.71 3.05 7.29
CA ILE A 75 7.33 3.84 8.38
C ILE A 75 8.45 3.04 9.04
N VAL A 76 8.17 1.78 9.42
CA VAL A 76 9.15 0.89 10.06
C VAL A 76 10.37 0.70 9.16
N ILE A 77 10.16 0.39 7.89
CA ILE A 77 11.24 0.21 6.92
C ILE A 77 12.04 1.49 6.74
N SER A 78 11.40 2.65 6.63
CA SER A 78 12.10 3.94 6.54
C SER A 78 12.95 4.22 7.77
N ALA A 79 12.47 3.85 8.96
CA ALA A 79 13.18 4.03 10.23
C ALA A 79 14.51 3.27 10.27
N PHE A 80 14.56 2.08 9.66
CA PHE A 80 15.75 1.24 9.64
C PHE A 80 16.63 1.48 8.41
N LEU A 81 16.04 1.57 7.22
CA LEU A 81 16.81 1.73 5.97
C LEU A 81 17.43 3.12 5.85
N SER A 82 16.75 4.19 6.25
CA SER A 82 17.27 5.53 6.03
C SER A 82 18.56 5.83 6.80
N PRO A 83 18.71 5.49 8.10
CA PRO A 83 19.97 5.74 8.80
C PRO A 83 21.11 4.86 8.27
N ILE A 84 20.81 3.64 7.81
CA ILE A 84 21.80 2.70 7.27
C ILE A 84 22.34 3.21 5.92
N ILE A 85 21.46 3.68 5.05
CA ILE A 85 21.82 4.08 3.68
C ILE A 85 22.34 5.52 3.64
N ASN A 86 21.67 6.44 4.34
CA ASN A 86 21.91 7.88 4.21
C ASN A 86 22.71 8.47 5.39
N GLY A 87 22.99 7.68 6.44
CA GLY A 87 23.69 8.16 7.64
C GLY A 87 22.85 9.00 8.60
N GLU A 88 21.61 9.33 8.21
CA GLU A 88 20.69 10.16 8.98
C GLU A 88 19.27 9.59 8.94
N LEU A 89 18.50 9.82 10.01
CA LEU A 89 17.10 9.44 10.05
C LEU A 89 16.29 10.31 9.08
N GLN A 90 15.74 9.69 8.05
CA GLN A 90 14.86 10.34 7.08
C GLN A 90 13.51 9.64 7.01
N GLY A 91 12.51 10.37 6.50
CA GLY A 91 11.16 9.85 6.31
C GLY A 91 10.20 10.18 7.46
N PRO A 92 9.07 9.48 7.58
CA PRO A 92 7.92 9.97 8.34
C PRO A 92 8.18 10.16 9.84
N LEU A 93 9.14 9.42 10.42
CA LEU A 93 9.45 9.52 11.85
C LEU A 93 10.11 10.85 12.26
N THR A 94 10.57 11.67 11.32
CA THR A 94 11.12 12.99 11.63
C THR A 94 10.05 14.00 12.05
N SER A 95 8.76 13.72 11.79
CA SER A 95 7.65 14.59 12.16
C SER A 95 6.35 13.81 12.41
N PRO A 96 5.66 14.02 13.56
CA PRO A 96 4.36 13.40 13.82
C PRO A 96 3.29 13.67 12.75
N PHE A 97 3.37 14.84 12.09
CA PHE A 97 2.48 15.18 10.97
C PHE A 97 2.76 14.31 9.74
N ALA A 98 4.03 13.98 9.48
CA ALA A 98 4.40 13.10 8.37
C ALA A 98 3.93 11.65 8.60
N VAL A 99 4.03 11.15 9.85
CA VAL A 99 3.45 9.84 10.24
C VAL A 99 1.95 9.80 9.94
N SER A 100 1.21 10.80 10.43
CA SER A 100 -0.24 10.92 10.21
C SER A 100 -0.58 11.01 8.73
N GLY A 101 0.20 11.77 7.96
CA GLY A 101 0.06 11.89 6.51
C GLY A 101 0.22 10.55 5.79
N VAL A 102 1.24 9.77 6.13
CA VAL A 102 1.45 8.43 5.54
C VAL A 102 0.28 7.50 5.82
N PHE A 103 -0.22 7.45 7.06
CA PHE A 103 -1.40 6.63 7.36
C PHE A 103 -2.62 7.08 6.58
N PHE A 104 -2.92 8.38 6.62
CA PHE A 104 -4.11 8.94 5.97
C PHE A 104 -4.08 8.68 4.45
N THR A 105 -2.99 9.00 3.77
CA THR A 105 -2.86 8.81 2.32
C THR A 105 -3.04 7.34 1.94
N ASN A 106 -2.42 6.40 2.66
CA ASN A 106 -2.53 4.98 2.32
C ASN A 106 -3.90 4.39 2.66
N MET A 107 -4.52 4.83 3.75
CA MET A 107 -5.90 4.45 4.10
C MET A 107 -6.90 4.95 3.06
N VAL A 108 -6.76 6.20 2.61
CA VAL A 108 -7.61 6.79 1.56
C VAL A 108 -7.42 6.02 0.26
N TRP A 109 -6.18 5.75 -0.15
CA TRP A 109 -5.91 4.99 -1.37
C TRP A 109 -6.51 3.58 -1.32
N GLY A 110 -6.33 2.88 -0.19
CA GLY A 110 -6.93 1.57 0.05
C GLY A 110 -8.46 1.62 0.04
N ALA A 111 -9.07 2.63 0.66
CA ALA A 111 -10.51 2.85 0.62
C ALA A 111 -11.03 3.07 -0.80
N SER A 112 -10.34 3.91 -1.59
CA SER A 112 -10.68 4.15 -3.00
C SER A 112 -10.61 2.88 -3.83
N ALA A 113 -9.54 2.09 -3.70
CA ALA A 113 -9.43 0.78 -4.37
C ALA A 113 -10.56 -0.17 -3.94
N GLY A 114 -10.90 -0.17 -2.65
CA GLY A 114 -11.99 -0.98 -2.12
C GLY A 114 -13.38 -0.56 -2.62
N LEU A 115 -13.60 0.73 -2.85
CA LEU A 115 -14.82 1.23 -3.48
C LEU A 115 -14.91 0.78 -4.94
N VAL A 116 -13.81 0.85 -5.69
CA VAL A 116 -13.75 0.33 -7.06
C VAL A 116 -14.07 -1.16 -7.08
N ALA A 117 -13.44 -1.95 -6.19
CA ALA A 117 -13.72 -3.38 -6.07
C ALA A 117 -15.20 -3.66 -5.75
N LEU A 118 -15.79 -2.93 -4.80
CA LEU A 118 -17.20 -3.07 -4.44
C LEU A 118 -18.13 -2.82 -5.63
N LEU A 119 -17.86 -1.76 -6.41
CA LEU A 119 -18.65 -1.43 -7.60
C LEU A 119 -18.53 -2.52 -8.67
N LEU A 120 -17.32 -3.02 -8.92
CA LEU A 120 -17.09 -4.11 -9.87
C LEU A 120 -17.78 -5.41 -9.44
N MET A 121 -17.66 -5.81 -8.17
CA MET A 121 -18.36 -7.00 -7.65
C MET A 121 -19.88 -6.88 -7.81
N LYS A 122 -20.44 -5.69 -7.62
CA LYS A 122 -21.88 -5.45 -7.81
C LYS A 122 -22.29 -5.49 -9.28
N TRP A 123 -21.43 -5.03 -10.18
CA TRP A 123 -21.71 -5.04 -11.62
C TRP A 123 -21.63 -6.44 -12.25
N MET A 124 -20.80 -7.32 -11.69
CA MET A 124 -20.64 -8.71 -12.13
C MET A 124 -21.73 -9.67 -11.62
N ARG A 125 -22.61 -9.21 -10.72
CA ARG A 125 -23.71 -9.99 -10.14
C ARG A 125 -25.03 -9.63 -10.79
#